data_AF-K6V3Q8-F1
#
_entry.id   AF-K6V3Q8-F1
#
_cell.length_a   1.000
_cell.length_b   1.000
_cell.length_c   1.000
_cell.angle_alpha   90.00
_cell.angle_beta   90.00
_cell.angle_gamma   90.00
#
_symmetry.space_group_name_H-M   'P 1'
#
loop_
_entity.id
_entity.type
_entity.pdbx_description
1 polymer ?
#
loop_
_entity_poly.entity_id
_entity_poly.type
_entity_poly.pdbx_seq_one_letter_code
_entity_poly.pdbx_strand_id
1 'polypeptide(L)'
;DPFLEDIWNKYKFDDNVNNEDVQRFLPLCNSNVVHSDLTSVIEQIIICTKLLRNLKEAKNRSIPRDEDYIDCYYIYYWLYYKMKVHSISYDIIYNILAKSNNIIRERNNDFLDCSSYMLNDGLREQEESVMLKIFNNNIDVTKKILNEKCASDICSCKRFIKPFLDSYRSMPNNYPKDCKVGGSIDSTCLAVKRFKENYEKYRSEKK
;
A
#
# COMPACT_ATOMS: atom_id res chain seq x y z
N ASP A 1 -11.36 -7.31 1.33
CA ASP A 1 -11.74 -6.97 -0.04
C ASP A 1 -10.94 -7.81 -1.04
N PRO A 2 -11.58 -8.76 -1.75
CA PRO A 2 -10.93 -9.61 -2.75
C PRO A 2 -10.16 -8.82 -3.83
N PHE A 3 -10.53 -7.56 -4.02
CA PHE A 3 -9.94 -6.63 -4.98
C PHE A 3 -8.44 -6.38 -4.78
N LEU A 4 -8.04 -5.98 -3.57
CA LEU A 4 -6.64 -5.65 -3.26
C LEU A 4 -5.80 -6.91 -3.02
N GLU A 5 -6.44 -8.03 -2.71
CA GLU A 5 -5.78 -9.31 -2.51
C GLU A 5 -5.03 -9.77 -3.77
N ASP A 6 -5.62 -9.61 -4.96
CA ASP A 6 -4.94 -9.90 -6.23
C ASP A 6 -3.66 -9.07 -6.42
N ILE A 7 -3.69 -7.80 -6.00
CA ILE A 7 -2.51 -6.90 -6.07
C ILE A 7 -1.46 -7.38 -5.08
N TRP A 8 -1.83 -7.63 -3.81
CA TRP A 8 -0.89 -8.05 -2.77
C TRP A 8 -0.28 -9.43 -3.03
N ASN A 9 -1.05 -10.33 -3.63
CA ASN A 9 -0.57 -11.65 -4.06
C ASN A 9 0.52 -11.54 -5.14
N LYS A 10 0.41 -10.59 -6.08
CA LYS A 10 1.48 -10.34 -7.06
C LYS A 10 2.80 -9.98 -6.38
N TYR A 11 2.73 -9.16 -5.33
CA TYR A 11 3.92 -8.76 -4.56
C TYR A 11 4.29 -9.74 -3.45
N LYS A 12 3.53 -10.83 -3.29
CA LYS A 12 3.70 -11.85 -2.25
C LYS A 12 3.71 -11.27 -0.84
N PHE A 13 3.03 -10.15 -0.63
CA PHE A 13 3.05 -9.44 0.66
C PHE A 13 2.32 -10.21 1.76
N ASP A 14 1.42 -11.12 1.38
CA ASP A 14 0.68 -11.96 2.29
C ASP A 14 1.22 -13.37 2.49
N ASP A 15 2.25 -13.77 1.74
CA ASP A 15 2.92 -15.07 1.90
C ASP A 15 3.36 -15.29 3.36
N ASN A 16 3.43 -16.56 3.75
CA ASN A 16 3.92 -16.93 5.06
C ASN A 16 5.37 -16.49 5.24
N VAL A 17 5.68 -16.03 6.44
CA VAL A 17 7.06 -15.72 6.83
C VAL A 17 7.78 -17.06 7.04
N ASN A 18 8.96 -17.22 6.44
CA ASN A 18 9.75 -18.44 6.60
C ASN A 18 10.21 -18.60 8.07
N ASN A 19 10.55 -19.82 8.50
CA ASN A 19 10.86 -20.10 9.90
C ASN A 19 12.04 -19.28 10.45
N GLU A 20 13.05 -19.01 9.62
CA GLU A 20 14.21 -18.20 10.02
C GLU A 20 13.80 -16.75 10.31
N ASP A 21 13.03 -16.15 9.40
CA ASP A 21 12.51 -14.80 9.55
C ASP A 21 11.48 -14.70 10.68
N VAL A 22 10.67 -15.74 10.93
CA VAL A 22 9.78 -15.80 12.10
C VAL A 22 10.60 -15.76 13.39
N GLN A 23 11.62 -16.62 13.53
CA GLN A 23 12.47 -16.63 14.72
C GLN A 23 13.18 -15.29 14.93
N ARG A 24 13.54 -14.62 13.84
CA ARG A 24 14.22 -13.33 13.86
C ARG A 24 13.29 -12.16 14.19
N PHE A 25 12.10 -12.11 13.62
CA PHE A 25 11.19 -10.95 13.69
C PHE A 25 10.18 -11.05 14.83
N LEU A 26 9.74 -12.26 15.19
CA LEU A 26 8.74 -12.46 16.24
C LEU A 26 9.17 -11.84 17.58
N PRO A 27 10.41 -12.02 18.08
CA PRO A 27 10.83 -11.39 19.33
C PRO A 27 10.86 -9.86 19.24
N LEU A 28 11.25 -9.33 18.07
CA LEU A 28 11.29 -7.89 17.81
C LEU A 28 9.88 -7.28 17.77
N CYS A 29 8.92 -7.99 17.20
CA CYS A 29 7.53 -7.54 17.17
C CYS A 29 6.86 -7.68 18.53
N ASN A 30 7.09 -8.79 19.25
CA ASN A 30 6.45 -9.07 20.54
C ASN A 30 6.86 -8.08 21.65
N SER A 31 8.14 -7.67 21.72
CA SER A 31 8.61 -6.67 22.67
C SER A 31 8.03 -5.26 22.42
N ASN A 32 7.35 -5.10 21.29
CA ASN A 32 6.91 -3.83 20.73
C ASN A 32 5.39 -3.75 20.53
N VAL A 33 4.57 -4.59 21.16
CA VAL A 33 3.10 -4.51 21.03
C VAL A 33 2.49 -3.68 22.17
N VAL A 34 1.36 -2.99 21.90
CA VAL A 34 0.58 -2.28 22.94
C VAL A 34 -0.48 -3.24 23.49
N HIS A 35 -0.44 -3.52 24.79
CA HIS A 35 -1.33 -4.47 25.45
C HIS A 35 -2.71 -3.85 25.73
N SER A 36 -3.66 -4.00 24.81
CA SER A 36 -5.07 -3.62 25.02
C SER A 36 -6.04 -4.81 24.96
N ASP A 37 -5.80 -5.81 24.10
CA ASP A 37 -6.55 -7.08 24.00
C ASP A 37 -5.66 -8.18 23.36
N LEU A 38 -5.82 -9.43 23.76
CA LEU A 38 -5.00 -10.58 23.33
C LEU A 38 -5.15 -10.88 21.83
N THR A 39 -6.37 -10.79 21.29
CA THR A 39 -6.62 -10.98 19.85
C THR A 39 -5.93 -9.88 19.04
N SER A 40 -6.06 -8.63 19.49
CA SER A 40 -5.39 -7.49 18.87
C SER A 40 -3.86 -7.62 18.94
N VAL A 41 -3.31 -8.15 20.04
CA VAL A 41 -1.87 -8.39 20.20
C VAL A 41 -1.36 -9.38 19.16
N ILE A 42 -2.06 -10.50 18.96
CA ILE A 42 -1.66 -11.52 17.97
C ILE A 42 -1.67 -10.93 16.55
N GLU A 43 -2.72 -10.19 16.18
CA GLU A 43 -2.80 -9.56 14.86
C GLU A 43 -1.69 -8.52 14.65
N GLN A 44 -1.38 -7.71 15.67
CA GLN A 44 -0.28 -6.75 15.64
C GLN A 44 1.07 -7.43 15.40
N ILE A 45 1.32 -8.55 16.08
CA ILE A 45 2.54 -9.34 15.90
C ILE A 45 2.63 -9.88 14.48
N ILE A 46 1.53 -10.45 13.95
CA ILE A 46 1.50 -11.01 12.59
C ILE A 46 1.76 -9.93 11.55
N ILE A 47 1.11 -8.78 11.67
CA ILE A 47 1.27 -7.64 10.75
C ILE A 47 2.68 -7.09 10.82
N CYS A 48 3.23 -6.88 12.02
CA CYS A 48 4.61 -6.43 12.20
C CYS A 48 5.62 -7.42 11.59
N THR A 49 5.43 -8.72 11.81
CA THR A 49 6.33 -9.76 11.28
C THR A 49 6.30 -9.77 9.75
N LYS A 50 5.10 -9.68 9.15
CA LYS A 50 4.93 -9.57 7.69
C LYS A 50 5.51 -8.26 7.14
N LEU A 51 5.34 -7.14 7.84
CA LEU A 51 5.91 -5.85 7.47
C LEU A 51 7.45 -5.92 7.38
N LEU A 52 8.11 -6.43 8.43
CA LEU A 52 9.57 -6.57 8.45
C LEU A 52 10.08 -7.51 7.35
N ARG A 53 9.36 -8.61 7.09
CA ARG A 53 9.65 -9.50 5.97
C ARG A 53 9.53 -8.77 4.63
N ASN A 54 8.45 -8.04 4.41
CA ASN A 54 8.23 -7.32 3.15
C ASN A 54 9.30 -6.24 2.91
N LEU A 55 9.74 -5.54 3.97
CA LEU A 55 10.83 -4.56 3.89
C LEU A 55 12.20 -5.20 3.60
N LYS A 56 12.48 -6.37 4.16
CA LYS A 56 13.68 -7.17 3.84
C LYS A 56 13.66 -7.65 2.39
N GLU A 57 12.53 -8.19 1.95
CA GLU A 57 12.37 -8.66 0.57
C GLU A 57 12.48 -7.52 -0.43
N ALA A 58 11.84 -6.38 -0.16
CA ALA A 58 11.93 -5.20 -1.03
C ALA A 58 13.37 -4.70 -1.19
N LYS A 59 14.16 -4.70 -0.11
CA LYS A 59 15.59 -4.37 -0.17
C LYS A 59 16.39 -5.26 -1.13
N ASN A 60 16.01 -6.53 -1.20
CA ASN A 60 16.68 -7.53 -2.02
C ASN A 60 16.17 -7.56 -3.46
N ARG A 61 15.08 -6.86 -3.79
CA ARG A 61 14.63 -6.69 -5.18
C ARG A 61 15.57 -5.69 -5.85
N SER A 62 16.26 -6.13 -6.90
CA SER A 62 17.13 -5.29 -7.74
C SER A 62 16.32 -4.32 -8.60
N ILE A 63 15.57 -3.41 -7.98
CA ILE A 63 14.90 -2.32 -8.67
C ILE A 63 15.89 -1.12 -8.70
N PRO A 64 16.00 -0.37 -9.82
CA PRO A 64 16.87 0.81 -9.89
C PRO A 64 16.55 1.81 -8.78
N ARG A 65 17.58 2.38 -8.14
CA ARG A 65 17.45 3.24 -6.93
C ARG A 65 16.55 4.47 -7.10
N ASP A 66 16.34 4.93 -8.33
CA ASP A 66 15.44 6.05 -8.63
C ASP A 66 13.95 5.68 -8.43
N GLU A 67 13.64 4.39 -8.24
CA GLU A 67 12.33 3.82 -7.93
C GLU A 67 12.22 3.27 -6.49
N ASP A 68 13.23 3.46 -5.63
CA ASP A 68 13.28 2.91 -4.25
C ASP A 68 12.03 3.27 -3.41
N TYR A 69 11.39 4.41 -3.71
CA TYR A 69 10.17 4.83 -3.04
C TYR A 69 8.94 4.00 -3.43
N ILE A 70 8.91 3.36 -4.61
CA ILE A 70 7.77 2.60 -5.12
C ILE A 70 7.44 1.41 -4.23
N ASP A 71 8.45 0.67 -3.77
CA ASP A 71 8.23 -0.44 -2.84
C ASP A 71 7.70 0.06 -1.48
N CYS A 72 8.20 1.20 -0.99
CA CYS A 72 7.65 1.85 0.20
C CYS A 72 6.17 2.22 0.02
N TYR A 73 5.77 2.74 -1.15
CA TYR A 73 4.37 3.01 -1.46
C TYR A 73 3.53 1.72 -1.39
N TYR A 74 3.98 0.63 -2.01
CA TYR A 74 3.22 -0.62 -2.03
C TYR A 74 3.11 -1.26 -0.65
N ILE A 75 4.20 -1.29 0.12
CA ILE A 75 4.18 -1.81 1.49
C ILE A 75 3.27 -0.96 2.36
N TYR A 76 3.31 0.37 2.21
CA TYR A 76 2.41 1.28 2.92
C TYR A 76 0.94 1.02 2.60
N TYR A 77 0.59 0.90 1.31
CA TYR A 77 -0.79 0.63 0.89
C TYR A 77 -1.30 -0.74 1.33
N TRP A 78 -0.42 -1.74 1.30
CA TRP A 78 -0.73 -3.05 1.87
C TRP A 78 -1.00 -2.95 3.38
N LEU A 79 -0.18 -2.21 4.13
CA LEU A 79 -0.37 -2.01 5.56
C LEU A 79 -1.69 -1.29 5.84
N TYR A 80 -1.98 -0.20 5.12
CA TYR A 80 -3.23 0.56 5.18
C TYR A 80 -4.45 -0.36 4.98
N TYR A 81 -4.38 -1.23 3.98
CA TYR A 81 -5.44 -2.20 3.71
C TYR A 81 -5.63 -3.21 4.85
N LYS A 82 -4.53 -3.70 5.45
CA LYS A 82 -4.63 -4.56 6.64
C LYS A 82 -5.30 -3.84 7.81
N MET A 83 -5.07 -2.54 7.98
CA MET A 83 -5.76 -1.75 9.01
C MET A 83 -7.28 -1.82 8.83
N LYS A 84 -7.74 -1.61 7.59
CA LYS A 84 -9.18 -1.56 7.27
C LYS A 84 -9.84 -2.92 7.43
N VAL A 85 -9.22 -3.98 6.90
CA VAL A 85 -9.79 -5.33 6.95
C VAL A 85 -9.91 -5.84 8.40
N HIS A 86 -8.90 -5.57 9.21
CA HIS A 86 -8.86 -6.03 10.60
C HIS A 86 -9.43 -5.00 11.59
N SER A 87 -9.97 -3.88 11.12
CA SER A 87 -10.46 -2.77 11.96
C SER A 87 -9.44 -2.30 13.01
N ILE A 88 -8.16 -2.34 12.66
CA ILE A 88 -7.06 -1.95 13.54
C ILE A 88 -6.97 -0.42 13.57
N SER A 89 -6.91 0.15 14.78
CA SER A 89 -6.82 1.59 14.93
C SER A 89 -5.53 2.16 14.34
N TYR A 90 -5.60 3.42 13.94
CA TYR A 90 -4.44 4.17 13.46
C TYR A 90 -3.28 4.13 14.45
N ASP A 91 -3.56 4.33 15.74
CA ASP A 91 -2.54 4.39 16.79
C ASP A 91 -1.74 3.10 16.89
N ILE A 92 -2.39 1.94 16.71
CA ILE A 92 -1.73 0.65 16.72
C ILE A 92 -0.73 0.55 15.56
N ILE A 93 -1.14 0.97 14.36
CA ILE A 93 -0.30 0.88 13.16
C ILE A 93 0.85 1.89 13.21
N TYR A 94 0.57 3.11 13.67
CA TYR A 94 1.60 4.10 13.94
C TYR A 94 2.66 3.54 14.89
N ASN A 95 2.24 2.85 15.96
CA ASN A 95 3.16 2.20 16.88
C ASN A 95 3.97 1.07 16.21
N ILE A 96 3.33 0.23 15.39
CA ILE A 96 4.03 -0.80 14.59
C ILE A 96 5.10 -0.13 13.71
N LEU A 97 4.74 0.93 12.97
CA LEU A 97 5.64 1.65 12.08
C LEU A 97 6.80 2.31 12.82
N ALA A 98 6.53 3.01 13.92
CA ALA A 98 7.56 3.65 14.73
C ALA A 98 8.57 2.62 15.27
N LYS A 99 8.08 1.45 15.71
CA LYS A 99 8.92 0.37 16.25
C LYS A 99 9.68 -0.37 15.16
N SER A 100 9.04 -0.64 14.01
CA SER A 100 9.73 -1.16 12.82
C SER A 100 10.84 -0.21 12.37
N ASN A 101 10.63 1.10 12.39
CA ASN A 101 11.66 2.08 12.03
C ASN A 101 12.86 2.07 12.98
N ASN A 102 12.65 1.85 14.28
CA ASN A 102 13.76 1.67 15.21
C ASN A 102 14.58 0.42 14.86
N ILE A 103 13.92 -0.70 14.56
CA ILE A 103 14.57 -1.96 14.15
C ILE A 103 15.36 -1.76 12.85
N ILE A 104 14.78 -1.07 11.86
CA ILE A 104 15.44 -0.76 10.58
C ILE A 104 16.70 0.05 10.83
N ARG A 105 16.63 1.11 11.65
CA ARG A 105 17.79 1.96 11.98
C ARG A 105 18.91 1.19 12.66
N GLU A 106 18.58 0.31 13.60
CA GLU A 106 19.56 -0.56 14.28
C GLU A 106 20.22 -1.56 13.32
N ARG A 107 19.52 -1.94 12.25
CA ARG A 107 19.94 -2.99 11.31
C ARG A 107 20.02 -2.49 9.86
N ASN A 108 20.43 -1.23 9.66
CA ASN A 108 20.31 -0.41 8.44
C ASN A 108 20.64 -1.07 7.08
N ASN A 109 21.32 -2.22 7.05
CA ASN A 109 21.67 -2.94 5.82
C ASN A 109 20.71 -4.09 5.47
N ASP A 110 19.85 -4.51 6.41
CA ASP A 110 19.02 -5.71 6.25
C ASP A 110 17.61 -5.39 5.71
N PHE A 111 17.23 -4.11 5.67
CA PHE A 111 15.87 -3.67 5.33
C PHE A 111 15.88 -2.45 4.42
N LEU A 112 14.80 -2.28 3.66
CA LEU A 112 14.50 -1.04 2.96
C LEU A 112 14.06 0.01 3.98
N ASP A 113 14.69 1.18 3.97
CA ASP A 113 14.29 2.29 4.85
C ASP A 113 13.14 3.08 4.22
N CYS A 114 11.93 2.84 4.72
CA CYS A 114 10.72 3.57 4.36
C CYS A 114 10.28 4.58 5.43
N SER A 115 11.14 4.87 6.42
CA SER A 115 10.76 5.59 7.64
C SER A 115 10.29 7.02 7.39
N SER A 116 10.93 7.72 6.44
CA SER A 116 10.56 9.09 6.04
C SER A 116 9.17 9.15 5.41
N TYR A 117 8.76 8.10 4.68
CA TYR A 117 7.50 8.04 3.96
C TYR A 117 6.33 7.59 4.85
N MET A 118 6.55 6.53 5.64
CA MET A 118 5.49 5.90 6.43
C MET A 118 4.98 6.77 7.59
N LEU A 119 5.79 7.70 8.11
CA LEU A 119 5.43 8.52 9.28
C LEU A 119 4.99 9.95 8.94
N ASN A 120 5.49 10.55 7.85
CA ASN A 120 5.21 11.95 7.53
C ASN A 120 4.05 12.13 6.56
N ASP A 121 3.98 11.33 5.49
CA ASP A 121 3.10 11.61 4.35
C ASP A 121 1.96 10.60 4.23
N GLY A 122 2.23 9.30 4.31
CA GLY A 122 1.23 8.28 3.95
C GLY A 122 0.02 8.27 4.89
N LEU A 123 0.26 8.29 6.19
CA LEU A 123 -0.73 8.00 7.23
C LEU A 123 -1.80 9.09 7.43
N ARG A 124 -1.56 10.31 6.92
CA ARG A 124 -2.53 11.42 6.95
C ARG A 124 -3.30 11.57 5.63
N GLU A 125 -2.96 10.80 4.61
CA GLU A 125 -3.65 10.85 3.33
C GLU A 125 -5.07 10.29 3.45
N GLN A 126 -6.01 10.97 2.78
CA GLN A 126 -7.38 10.49 2.65
C GLN A 126 -7.37 9.14 1.92
N GLU A 127 -8.24 8.23 2.36
CA GLU A 127 -8.38 6.87 1.82
C GLU A 127 -8.48 6.85 0.30
N GLU A 128 -9.22 7.82 -0.23
CA GLU A 128 -9.47 7.94 -1.66
C GLU A 128 -8.21 8.33 -2.43
N SER A 129 -7.30 9.10 -1.83
CA SER A 129 -6.00 9.46 -2.44
C SER A 129 -5.11 8.23 -2.52
N VAL A 130 -5.06 7.45 -1.44
CA VAL A 130 -4.34 6.16 -1.38
C VAL A 130 -4.84 5.21 -2.46
N MET A 131 -6.17 5.04 -2.59
CA MET A 131 -6.77 4.16 -3.59
C MET A 131 -6.42 4.58 -5.03
N LEU A 132 -6.45 5.88 -5.33
CA LEU A 132 -6.06 6.38 -6.66
C LEU A 132 -4.58 6.14 -6.96
N LYS A 133 -3.70 6.30 -5.97
CA LYS A 133 -2.27 6.01 -6.13
C LYS A 133 -2.00 4.52 -6.32
N ILE A 134 -2.71 3.64 -5.60
CA ILE A 134 -2.66 2.19 -5.82
C ILE A 134 -3.02 1.88 -7.28
N PHE A 135 -4.13 2.43 -7.79
CA PHE A 135 -4.55 2.23 -9.17
C PHE A 135 -3.48 2.68 -10.17
N ASN A 136 -2.97 3.91 -10.01
CA ASN A 136 -2.00 4.48 -10.93
C ASN A 136 -0.71 3.68 -10.99
N ASN A 137 -0.21 3.24 -9.84
CA ASN A 137 1.04 2.47 -9.77
C ASN A 137 0.84 1.02 -10.26
N ASN A 138 -0.39 0.51 -10.21
CA ASN A 138 -0.73 -0.84 -10.65
C ASN A 138 -1.55 -0.87 -11.94
N ILE A 139 -1.42 0.13 -12.82
CA ILE A 139 -2.28 0.22 -14.01
C ILE A 139 -2.14 -1.00 -14.93
N ASP A 140 -0.93 -1.52 -15.12
CA ASP A 140 -0.70 -2.69 -15.98
C ASP A 140 -1.28 -3.97 -15.37
N VAL A 141 -1.18 -4.11 -14.04
CA VAL A 141 -1.80 -5.22 -13.30
C VAL A 141 -3.32 -5.12 -13.38
N THR A 142 -3.85 -3.92 -13.18
CA THR A 142 -5.27 -3.62 -13.30
C THR A 142 -5.75 -3.95 -14.71
N LYS A 143 -5.04 -3.53 -15.77
CA LYS A 143 -5.36 -3.88 -17.16
C LYS A 143 -5.35 -5.39 -17.38
N LYS A 144 -4.34 -6.10 -16.86
CA LYS A 144 -4.25 -7.56 -16.97
C LYS A 144 -5.44 -8.25 -16.31
N ILE A 145 -5.75 -7.91 -15.05
CA ILE A 145 -6.91 -8.44 -14.33
C ILE A 145 -8.20 -8.11 -15.08
N LEU A 146 -8.32 -6.87 -15.58
CA LEU A 146 -9.48 -6.45 -16.34
C LEU A 146 -9.63 -7.19 -17.68
N ASN A 147 -8.55 -7.63 -18.30
CA ASN A 147 -8.60 -8.39 -19.55
C ASN A 147 -8.86 -9.88 -19.29
N GLU A 148 -8.27 -10.45 -18.25
CA GLU A 148 -8.32 -11.90 -17.97
C GLU A 148 -9.58 -12.30 -17.19
N LYS A 149 -9.93 -11.57 -16.12
CA LYS A 149 -11.10 -11.89 -15.29
C LYS A 149 -12.40 -11.31 -15.86
N CYS A 150 -12.36 -10.19 -16.59
CA CYS A 150 -13.59 -9.56 -17.10
C CYS A 150 -14.07 -10.06 -18.44
N ALA A 151 -13.22 -10.77 -19.19
CA ALA A 151 -13.67 -11.43 -20.40
C ALA A 151 -14.72 -12.51 -20.11
N SER A 152 -14.68 -13.10 -18.91
CA SER A 152 -15.58 -14.18 -18.47
C SER A 152 -16.65 -13.75 -17.45
N ASP A 153 -16.43 -12.70 -16.64
CA ASP A 153 -17.41 -12.22 -15.65
C ASP A 153 -17.40 -10.68 -15.46
N ILE A 154 -18.35 -10.00 -16.10
CA ILE A 154 -18.55 -8.55 -16.02
C ILE A 154 -18.90 -8.08 -14.60
N CYS A 155 -19.59 -8.88 -13.79
CA CYS A 155 -20.01 -8.51 -12.44
C CYS A 155 -18.81 -8.46 -11.49
N SER A 156 -17.91 -9.44 -11.58
CA SER A 156 -16.63 -9.44 -10.84
C SER A 156 -15.80 -8.19 -11.14
N CYS A 157 -15.87 -7.69 -12.36
CA CYS A 157 -15.09 -6.53 -12.77
C CYS A 157 -15.64 -5.19 -12.37
N LYS A 158 -16.97 -5.04 -12.40
CA LYS A 158 -17.62 -3.88 -11.79
C LYS A 158 -17.27 -3.81 -10.31
N ARG A 159 -17.25 -4.95 -9.62
CA ARG A 159 -16.82 -5.01 -8.21
C ARG A 159 -15.35 -4.64 -8.03
N PHE A 160 -14.48 -5.12 -8.92
CA PHE A 160 -13.04 -4.82 -8.90
C PHE A 160 -12.75 -3.32 -9.08
N ILE A 161 -13.28 -2.69 -10.14
CA ILE A 161 -12.93 -1.29 -10.44
C ILE A 161 -13.67 -0.26 -9.56
N LYS A 162 -14.80 -0.66 -8.95
CA LYS A 162 -15.70 0.25 -8.24
C LYS A 162 -15.04 1.07 -7.13
N PRO A 163 -14.23 0.49 -6.22
CA PRO A 163 -13.57 1.26 -5.17
C PRO A 163 -12.73 2.41 -5.72
N PHE A 164 -11.97 2.21 -6.80
CA PHE A 164 -11.19 3.28 -7.42
C PHE A 164 -12.05 4.36 -8.08
N LEU A 165 -13.14 3.96 -8.75
CA LEU A 165 -14.06 4.92 -9.36
C LEU A 165 -14.79 5.75 -8.30
N ASP A 166 -15.18 5.13 -7.19
CA ASP A 166 -15.83 5.82 -6.08
C ASP A 166 -14.84 6.79 -5.41
N SER A 167 -13.58 6.37 -5.20
CA SER A 167 -12.50 7.26 -4.75
C SER A 167 -12.22 8.41 -5.72
N TYR A 168 -12.26 8.18 -7.03
CA TYR A 168 -12.10 9.25 -8.01
C TYR A 168 -13.25 10.26 -7.95
N ARG A 169 -14.49 9.78 -7.76
CA ARG A 169 -15.69 10.62 -7.73
C ARG A 169 -15.85 11.45 -6.46
N SER A 170 -15.30 10.99 -5.33
CA SER A 170 -15.31 11.76 -4.09
C SER A 170 -14.31 12.91 -4.11
N MET A 171 -13.34 12.89 -5.02
CA MET A 171 -12.32 13.92 -5.12
C MET A 171 -12.87 15.23 -5.70
N PRO A 172 -12.41 16.39 -5.22
CA PRO A 172 -12.73 17.69 -5.80
C PRO A 172 -12.42 17.74 -7.30
N ASN A 173 -13.37 18.20 -8.10
CA ASN A 173 -13.19 18.29 -9.57
C ASN A 173 -12.39 19.53 -10.01
N ASN A 174 -11.98 20.39 -9.09
CA ASN A 174 -11.42 21.72 -9.36
C ASN A 174 -9.93 21.85 -9.07
N TYR A 175 -9.16 20.77 -9.27
CA TYR A 175 -7.72 20.84 -9.12
C TYR A 175 -7.04 21.72 -10.20
N PRO A 176 -5.97 22.47 -9.85
CA PRO A 176 -5.17 23.22 -10.82
C PRO A 176 -4.58 22.32 -11.91
N LYS A 177 -4.44 22.84 -13.14
CA LYS A 177 -3.88 22.08 -14.29
C LYS A 177 -2.47 21.52 -14.03
N ASP A 178 -1.66 22.27 -13.29
CA ASP A 178 -0.28 21.96 -12.94
C ASP A 178 -0.14 21.32 -11.55
N CYS A 179 -1.25 21.07 -10.86
CA CYS A 179 -1.28 20.54 -9.50
C CYS A 179 -0.45 21.34 -8.49
N LYS A 180 -0.20 22.64 -8.74
CA LYS A 180 0.54 23.47 -7.81
C LYS A 180 -0.40 24.19 -6.85
N VAL A 181 -0.15 24.03 -5.55
CA VAL A 181 -0.85 24.74 -4.47
C VAL A 181 0.21 25.38 -3.59
N GLY A 182 0.23 26.71 -3.48
CA GLY A 182 1.21 27.40 -2.64
C GLY A 182 2.68 27.19 -3.05
N GLY A 183 2.95 26.84 -4.31
CA GLY A 183 4.31 26.60 -4.82
C GLY A 183 4.80 25.16 -4.68
N SER A 184 4.08 24.29 -3.97
CA SER A 184 4.35 22.85 -3.91
C SER A 184 3.42 22.06 -4.82
N ILE A 185 3.85 20.86 -5.21
CA ILE A 185 3.05 19.92 -5.98
C ILE A 185 2.11 19.18 -5.03
N ASP A 186 0.81 19.23 -5.31
CA ASP A 186 -0.22 18.49 -4.60
C ASP A 186 -0.24 17.02 -5.07
N SER A 187 0.12 16.10 -4.18
CA SER A 187 0.20 14.67 -4.47
C SER A 187 -1.16 14.03 -4.76
N THR A 188 -2.24 14.57 -4.19
CA THR A 188 -3.62 14.12 -4.42
C THR A 188 -4.10 14.59 -5.79
N CYS A 189 -3.82 15.86 -6.16
CA CYS A 189 -4.09 16.35 -7.51
C CYS A 189 -3.40 15.47 -8.57
N LEU A 190 -2.12 15.14 -8.36
CA LEU A 190 -1.40 14.27 -9.29
C LEU A 190 -2.04 12.89 -9.40
N ALA A 191 -2.48 12.30 -8.29
CA ALA A 191 -3.15 11.00 -8.28
C ALA A 191 -4.47 11.04 -9.08
N VAL A 192 -5.30 12.07 -8.87
CA VAL A 192 -6.57 12.28 -9.59
C VAL A 192 -6.34 12.48 -11.08
N LYS A 193 -5.35 13.31 -11.44
CA LYS A 193 -5.01 13.59 -12.84
C LYS A 193 -4.52 12.34 -13.56
N ARG A 194 -3.56 11.62 -12.97
CA ARG A 194 -3.04 10.37 -13.53
C ARG A 194 -4.13 9.30 -13.66
N PHE A 195 -5.05 9.22 -12.71
CA PHE A 195 -6.16 8.27 -12.78
C PHE A 195 -7.02 8.55 -14.02
N LYS A 196 -7.40 9.82 -14.24
CA LYS A 196 -8.18 10.24 -15.39
C LYS A 196 -7.47 9.91 -16.70
N GLU A 197 -6.20 10.28 -16.83
CA GLU A 197 -5.39 10.04 -18.03
C GLU A 197 -5.27 8.52 -18.33
N ASN A 198 -4.98 7.72 -17.32
CA ASN A 198 -4.87 6.26 -17.45
C ASN A 198 -6.21 5.62 -17.85
N TYR A 199 -7.31 6.06 -17.23
CA TYR A 199 -8.65 5.54 -17.50
C TYR A 199 -9.13 5.92 -18.91
N GLU A 200 -8.91 7.16 -19.35
CA GLU A 200 -9.24 7.63 -20.71
C GLU A 200 -8.42 6.89 -21.76
N LYS A 201 -7.12 6.72 -21.54
CA LYS A 201 -6.25 5.93 -22.43
C LYS A 201 -6.75 4.50 -22.59
N TYR A 202 -7.06 3.82 -21.48
CA TYR A 202 -7.61 2.45 -21.53
C TYR A 202 -8.94 2.39 -22.31
N ARG A 203 -9.83 3.38 -22.13
CA ARG A 203 -11.08 3.45 -22.90
C ARG A 203 -10.86 3.64 -24.40
N SER A 204 -9.84 4.40 -24.81
CA SER A 204 -9.51 4.58 -26.23
C SER A 204 -8.89 3.33 -26.86
N GLU A 205 -8.10 2.55 -26.12
CA GLU A 205 -7.49 1.29 -26.59
C GLU A 205 -8.52 0.16 -26.82
N LYS A 206 -9.74 0.32 -26.29
CA LYS A 206 -10.83 -0.66 -26.35
C LYS A 206 -11.95 -0.30 -27.34
N LYS A 207 -11.85 0.84 -28.01
CA LYS A 207 -12.73 1.23 -29.13
C LYS A 207 -12.17 0.72 -30.44
#